data_AF-A0A0M2PER4-F1
#
_entry.id   AF-A0A0M2PER4-F1
#
_cell.length_a   1.000
_cell.length_b   1.000
_cell.length_c   1.000
_cell.angle_alpha   90.00
_cell.angle_beta   90.00
_cell.angle_gamma   90.00
#
_symmetry.space_group_name_H-M   'P 1'
#
loop_
_entity.id
_entity.type
_entity.pdbx_description
1 polymer ?
#
loop_
_entity_poly.entity_id
_entity_poly.type
_entity_poly.pdbx_seq_one_letter_code
_entity_poly.pdbx_strand_id
1 'polypeptide(L)'
;MKRLRVMILTVVFILTMALPAMAQGNQSNSPVSKSSFESAMFNGIQGSIETYTTLTADPENKGQYILYLEKYNFDANVYYFGSAVVPSSDVVFNTTKGTVKVNKTVALTKVEDVYDEENDAYYTIETPAGDESVDLTWAFNPRNYSTHKYVDRNIEIDFNQYLQLSKATIKDYSNVTVSGKIGNAGTEELDHSGASVFTGTSFTIIK
;
A
#
# COMPACT_ATOMS: atom_id res chain seq x y z
N MET A 1 55.46 21.25 -14.61
CA MET A 1 54.03 20.88 -14.72
C MET A 1 53.67 19.46 -14.21
N LYS A 2 54.50 18.41 -14.32
CA LYS A 2 54.09 17.03 -13.92
C LYS A 2 53.68 16.84 -12.44
N ARG A 3 54.33 17.51 -11.47
CA ARG A 3 54.06 17.27 -10.03
C ARG A 3 52.67 17.72 -9.54
N LEU A 4 52.11 18.81 -10.07
CA LEU A 4 50.81 19.33 -9.63
C LEU A 4 49.64 18.37 -9.91
N ARG A 5 49.68 17.66 -11.06
CA ARG A 5 48.66 16.68 -11.44
C ARG A 5 48.65 15.44 -10.53
N VAL A 6 49.78 15.09 -9.89
CA VAL A 6 49.86 13.94 -8.98
C VAL A 6 49.15 14.24 -7.66
N MET A 7 49.42 15.41 -7.04
CA MET A 7 48.76 15.79 -5.78
C MET A 7 47.23 15.79 -5.88
N ILE A 8 46.67 16.34 -6.97
CA ILE A 8 45.22 16.37 -7.18
C ILE A 8 44.66 14.95 -7.27
N LEU A 9 45.35 14.04 -7.98
CA LEU A 9 44.91 12.65 -8.11
C LEU A 9 44.93 11.90 -6.78
N THR A 10 45.97 12.09 -5.95
CA THR A 10 46.07 11.46 -4.63
C THR A 10 45.01 11.98 -3.66
N VAL A 11 44.72 13.29 -3.66
CA VAL A 11 43.66 13.88 -2.83
C VAL A 11 42.29 13.34 -3.22
N VAL A 12 42.00 13.21 -4.52
CA VAL A 12 40.74 12.59 -5.00
C VAL A 12 40.63 11.13 -4.55
N PHE A 13 41.71 10.34 -4.60
CA PHE A 13 41.70 8.94 -4.15
C PHE A 13 41.46 8.79 -2.64
N ILE A 14 42.03 9.69 -1.82
CA ILE A 14 41.82 9.67 -0.37
C ILE A 14 40.38 10.08 -0.04
N LEU A 15 39.82 11.09 -0.73
CA LEU A 15 38.41 11.49 -0.56
C LEU A 15 37.42 10.39 -0.99
N THR A 16 37.68 9.65 -2.06
CA THR A 16 36.78 8.55 -2.48
C THR A 16 36.90 7.30 -1.60
N MET A 17 38.08 7.04 -1.01
CA MET A 17 38.29 5.89 -0.11
C MET A 17 37.97 6.15 1.36
N ALA A 18 37.81 7.40 1.80
CA ALA A 18 37.37 7.74 3.17
C ALA A 18 35.85 7.67 3.36
N LEU A 19 35.07 7.91 2.30
CA LEU A 19 33.60 7.95 2.35
C LEU A 19 32.93 6.63 2.81
N PRO A 20 33.42 5.41 2.48
CA PRO A 20 32.87 4.17 3.01
C PRO A 20 33.01 4.01 4.52
N ALA A 21 34.03 4.63 5.14
CA ALA A 21 34.30 4.49 6.57
C ALA A 21 33.40 5.41 7.41
N MET A 22 33.20 6.67 7.00
CA MET A 22 32.28 7.57 7.72
C MET A 22 30.80 7.29 7.42
N ALA A 23 30.50 6.43 6.44
CA ALA A 23 29.17 5.84 6.26
C ALA A 23 28.83 4.72 7.28
N GLN A 24 29.73 4.43 8.25
CA GLN A 24 29.43 3.59 9.42
C GLN A 24 28.92 4.40 10.64
N GLY A 25 28.36 5.58 10.42
CA GLY A 25 27.43 6.17 11.39
C GLY A 25 26.32 5.17 11.70
N ASN A 26 25.97 5.03 12.99
CA ASN A 26 25.10 3.99 13.54
C ASN A 26 23.99 3.54 12.58
N GLN A 27 23.82 2.22 12.40
CA GLN A 27 22.72 1.63 11.64
C GLN A 27 21.39 2.18 12.16
N SER A 28 20.81 3.16 11.47
CA SER A 28 19.45 3.59 11.76
C SER A 28 18.53 2.43 11.44
N ASN A 29 17.60 2.13 12.37
CA ASN A 29 16.53 1.16 12.17
C ASN A 29 15.46 1.65 11.18
N SER A 30 15.84 2.55 10.27
CA SER A 30 15.10 3.03 9.11
C SER A 30 14.40 1.87 8.38
N PRO A 31 13.06 1.83 8.34
CA PRO A 31 12.33 0.72 7.78
C PRO A 31 12.46 0.70 6.24
N VAL A 32 13.46 -0.01 5.74
CA VAL A 32 13.50 -0.44 4.34
C VAL A 32 12.34 -1.42 4.12
N SER A 33 11.29 -0.97 3.44
CA SER A 33 10.12 -1.78 3.11
C SER A 33 10.22 -2.27 1.66
N LYS A 34 11.14 -3.22 1.45
CA LYS A 34 11.32 -3.88 0.16
C LYS A 34 10.23 -4.94 -0.05
N SER A 35 8.98 -4.49 -0.12
CA SER A 35 7.89 -5.37 -0.53
C SER A 35 8.05 -5.81 -1.99
N SER A 36 7.29 -6.84 -2.36
CA SER A 36 7.07 -7.23 -3.76
C SER A 36 5.64 -6.95 -4.22
N PHE A 37 4.74 -6.63 -3.28
CA PHE A 37 3.33 -6.29 -3.46
C PHE A 37 3.00 -5.09 -2.59
N GLU A 38 2.33 -4.08 -3.13
CA GLU A 38 1.96 -2.88 -2.38
C GLU A 38 0.47 -2.93 -2.05
N SER A 39 -0.38 -2.99 -3.08
CA SER A 39 -1.80 -3.25 -2.91
C SER A 39 -2.47 -3.82 -4.17
N ALA A 40 -3.67 -4.37 -4.00
CA ALA A 40 -4.60 -4.72 -5.07
C ALA A 40 -5.97 -4.20 -4.68
N MET A 41 -6.63 -3.51 -5.60
CA MET A 41 -7.89 -2.82 -5.38
C MET A 41 -8.93 -3.32 -6.38
N PHE A 42 -10.18 -3.38 -5.94
CA PHE A 42 -11.33 -3.68 -6.77
C PHE A 42 -12.50 -2.79 -6.33
N ASN A 43 -13.26 -2.27 -7.29
CA ASN A 43 -14.51 -1.56 -7.07
C ASN A 43 -15.59 -2.06 -8.04
N GLY A 44 -16.87 -1.96 -7.68
CA GLY A 44 -17.99 -2.27 -8.57
C GLY A 44 -19.34 -2.02 -7.90
N ILE A 45 -20.41 -1.94 -8.69
CA ILE A 45 -21.74 -1.55 -8.23
C ILE A 45 -22.76 -2.66 -8.53
N GLN A 46 -23.54 -3.08 -7.53
CA GLN A 46 -24.68 -3.99 -7.70
C GLN A 46 -25.96 -3.30 -7.22
N GLY A 47 -26.82 -2.90 -8.17
CA GLY A 47 -28.01 -2.12 -7.86
C GLY A 47 -27.63 -0.77 -7.24
N SER A 48 -28.04 -0.55 -5.98
CA SER A 48 -27.71 0.67 -5.23
C SER A 48 -26.52 0.55 -4.26
N ILE A 49 -25.77 -0.55 -4.34
CA ILE A 49 -24.62 -0.81 -3.47
C ILE A 49 -23.33 -0.72 -4.27
N GLU A 50 -22.54 0.32 -4.03
CA GLU A 50 -21.13 0.35 -4.41
C GLU A 50 -20.32 -0.48 -3.40
N THR A 51 -19.41 -1.31 -3.91
CA THR A 51 -18.52 -2.16 -3.11
C THR A 51 -17.07 -1.83 -3.47
N TYR A 52 -16.23 -1.63 -2.46
CA TYR A 52 -14.79 -1.44 -2.59
C TYR A 52 -14.04 -2.51 -1.79
N THR A 53 -12.88 -2.95 -2.30
CA THR A 53 -12.05 -3.95 -1.64
C THR A 53 -10.59 -3.68 -1.90
N THR A 54 -9.80 -3.57 -0.83
CA THR A 54 -8.36 -3.30 -0.91
C THR A 54 -7.58 -4.32 -0.10
N LEU A 55 -6.76 -5.13 -0.77
CA LEU A 55 -5.70 -5.90 -0.12
C LEU A 55 -4.42 -5.07 -0.15
N THR A 56 -3.83 -4.75 1.00
CA THR A 56 -2.60 -3.94 1.10
C THR A 56 -1.54 -4.64 1.98
N ALA A 57 -0.26 -4.33 1.76
CA ALA A 57 0.81 -4.75 2.67
C ALA A 57 0.66 -4.07 4.04
N ASP A 58 0.79 -4.84 5.12
CA ASP A 58 0.88 -4.28 6.47
C ASP A 58 2.25 -3.59 6.62
N PRO A 59 2.29 -2.26 6.90
CA PRO A 59 3.55 -1.52 7.03
C PRO A 59 4.30 -1.83 8.34
N GLU A 60 3.60 -2.31 9.37
CA GLU A 60 4.14 -2.68 10.67
C GLU A 60 4.60 -4.16 10.65
N ASN A 61 3.76 -5.06 10.14
CA ASN A 61 4.02 -6.50 10.10
C ASN A 61 4.36 -7.01 8.68
N LYS A 62 5.64 -6.95 8.31
CA LYS A 62 6.20 -7.35 6.99
C LYS A 62 5.98 -8.83 6.54
N GLY A 63 5.18 -9.60 7.28
CA GLY A 63 4.72 -10.96 6.92
C GLY A 63 3.20 -11.08 6.78
N GLN A 64 2.47 -9.96 6.75
CA GLN A 64 1.00 -9.90 6.73
C GLN A 64 0.51 -8.87 5.70
N TYR A 65 -0.75 -9.00 5.34
CA TYR A 65 -1.52 -8.08 4.53
C TYR A 65 -2.79 -7.71 5.28
N ILE A 66 -3.34 -6.52 5.04
CA ILE A 66 -4.66 -6.13 5.55
C ILE A 66 -5.62 -6.13 4.36
N LEU A 67 -6.74 -6.84 4.50
CA LEU A 67 -7.84 -6.82 3.56
C LEU A 67 -8.94 -5.93 4.12
N TYR A 68 -9.23 -4.83 3.43
CA TYR A 68 -10.37 -3.95 3.70
C TYR A 68 -11.53 -4.30 2.77
N LEU A 69 -12.75 -4.32 3.30
CA LEU A 69 -14.01 -4.40 2.56
C LEU A 69 -14.88 -3.24 2.98
N GLU A 70 -15.37 -2.48 2.00
CA GLU A 70 -16.23 -1.33 2.21
C GLU A 70 -17.45 -1.43 1.30
N LYS A 71 -18.61 -0.99 1.78
CA LYS A 71 -19.84 -0.92 0.99
C LYS A 71 -20.62 0.34 1.30
N TYR A 72 -21.08 1.02 0.26
CA TYR A 72 -21.95 2.19 0.38
C TYR A 72 -23.26 1.94 -0.38
N ASN A 73 -24.37 1.93 0.35
CA ASN A 73 -25.70 1.89 -0.23
C ASN A 73 -26.20 3.35 -0.40
N PHE A 74 -26.22 3.84 -1.63
CA PHE A 74 -26.56 5.24 -1.92
C PHE A 74 -28.07 5.53 -1.91
N ASP A 75 -28.93 4.52 -2.06
CA ASP A 75 -30.39 4.70 -1.91
C ASP A 75 -30.79 4.83 -0.44
N ALA A 76 -30.10 4.07 0.44
CA ALA A 76 -30.35 4.07 1.88
C ALA A 76 -29.48 5.09 2.65
N ASN A 77 -28.45 5.65 2.02
CA ASN A 77 -27.37 6.43 2.65
C ASN A 77 -26.74 5.69 3.85
N VAL A 78 -26.29 4.44 3.62
CA VAL A 78 -25.65 3.60 4.65
C VAL A 78 -24.28 3.13 4.21
N TYR A 79 -23.27 3.35 5.05
CA TYR A 79 -21.91 2.87 4.86
C TYR A 79 -21.61 1.67 5.78
N TYR A 80 -20.84 0.72 5.27
CA TYR A 80 -20.33 -0.44 5.98
C TYR A 80 -18.82 -0.54 5.74
N PHE A 81 -18.07 -0.81 6.80
CA PHE A 81 -16.62 -0.97 6.78
C PHE A 81 -16.23 -2.25 7.52
N GLY A 82 -15.17 -2.90 7.07
CA GLY A 82 -14.55 -4.01 7.79
C GLY A 82 -13.11 -4.25 7.34
N SER A 83 -12.33 -4.88 8.21
CA SER A 83 -10.97 -5.30 7.86
C SER A 83 -10.62 -6.68 8.44
N ALA A 84 -9.72 -7.38 7.76
CA ALA A 84 -9.19 -8.67 8.20
C ALA A 84 -7.67 -8.73 7.97
N VAL A 85 -6.94 -9.20 8.98
CA VAL A 85 -5.52 -9.52 8.85
C VAL A 85 -5.37 -10.83 8.09
N VAL A 86 -4.57 -10.80 7.03
CA VAL A 86 -4.29 -11.94 6.15
C VAL A 86 -2.80 -12.29 6.22
N PRO A 87 -2.43 -13.43 6.83
CA PRO A 87 -1.06 -13.94 6.79
C PRO A 87 -0.56 -14.06 5.34
N SER A 88 0.71 -13.76 5.10
CA SER A 88 1.31 -13.87 3.76
C SER A 88 1.39 -15.29 3.20
N SER A 89 1.13 -16.32 4.01
CA SER A 89 0.87 -17.70 3.58
C SER A 89 -0.45 -17.86 2.80
N ASP A 90 -1.44 -17.02 3.11
CA ASP A 90 -2.82 -17.14 2.63
C ASP A 90 -3.04 -16.34 1.33
N VAL A 91 -2.13 -15.40 1.03
CA VAL A 91 -2.16 -14.58 -0.20
C VAL A 91 -1.26 -15.19 -1.27
N VAL A 92 -1.86 -15.70 -2.35
CA VAL A 92 -1.10 -16.23 -3.49
C VAL A 92 -0.70 -15.10 -4.44
N PHE A 93 0.34 -14.36 -4.06
CA PHE A 93 0.95 -13.33 -4.90
C PHE A 93 2.02 -13.92 -5.83
N ASN A 94 1.90 -13.68 -7.14
CA ASN A 94 2.83 -14.20 -8.14
C ASN A 94 3.11 -13.18 -9.26
N THR A 95 4.19 -12.41 -9.11
CA THR A 95 4.68 -11.44 -10.10
C THR A 95 5.01 -12.04 -11.47
N THR A 96 5.42 -13.31 -11.53
CA THR A 96 5.83 -13.96 -12.78
C THR A 96 4.63 -14.39 -13.62
N LYS A 97 3.54 -14.82 -12.97
CA LYS A 97 2.26 -15.15 -13.62
C LYS A 97 1.34 -13.95 -13.77
N GLY A 98 1.58 -12.88 -13.00
CA GLY A 98 0.73 -11.70 -12.97
C GLY A 98 -0.58 -11.94 -12.24
N THR A 99 -0.53 -12.49 -11.03
CA THR A 99 -1.74 -12.81 -10.25
C THR A 99 -1.60 -12.43 -8.77
N VAL A 100 -2.68 -11.93 -8.18
CA VAL A 100 -2.89 -11.82 -6.73
C VAL A 100 -4.14 -12.62 -6.38
N LYS A 101 -4.15 -13.35 -5.27
CA LYS A 101 -5.35 -14.03 -4.75
C LYS A 101 -5.50 -13.81 -3.26
N VAL A 102 -6.73 -13.60 -2.80
CA VAL A 102 -7.11 -13.62 -1.39
C VAL A 102 -8.38 -14.44 -1.22
N ASN A 103 -8.47 -15.22 -0.14
CA ASN A 103 -9.69 -15.86 0.33
C ASN A 103 -9.77 -15.63 1.84
N LYS A 104 -10.71 -14.81 2.31
CA LYS A 104 -10.86 -14.45 3.72
C LYS A 104 -12.28 -14.00 4.03
N THR A 105 -12.72 -14.23 5.26
CA THR A 105 -13.91 -13.58 5.81
C THR A 105 -13.52 -12.27 6.47
N VAL A 106 -14.30 -11.23 6.26
CA VAL A 106 -14.18 -9.91 6.88
C VAL A 106 -15.41 -9.67 7.76
N ALA A 107 -15.21 -9.32 9.02
CA ALA A 107 -16.28 -8.85 9.88
C ALA A 107 -16.63 -7.41 9.49
N LEU A 108 -17.91 -7.16 9.22
CA LEU A 108 -18.44 -5.86 8.82
C LEU A 108 -19.12 -5.14 9.99
N THR A 109 -18.92 -3.83 10.01
CA THR A 109 -19.53 -2.87 10.90
C THR A 109 -20.31 -1.87 10.05
N LYS A 110 -21.57 -1.60 10.40
CA LYS A 110 -22.32 -0.44 9.90
C LYS A 110 -21.79 0.80 10.61
N VAL A 111 -21.51 1.84 9.84
CA VAL A 111 -20.91 3.10 10.31
C VAL A 111 -21.90 4.24 10.08
N GLU A 112 -22.19 5.03 11.12
CA GLU A 112 -23.09 6.18 11.05
C GLU A 112 -22.46 7.39 11.76
N ASP A 113 -22.19 8.47 11.02
CA ASP A 113 -21.76 9.74 11.62
C ASP A 113 -22.98 10.53 12.08
N VAL A 114 -23.07 10.78 13.38
CA VAL A 114 -24.16 11.51 14.03
C VAL A 114 -23.65 12.86 14.50
N TYR A 115 -24.41 13.92 14.20
CA TYR A 115 -24.12 15.27 14.67
C TYR A 115 -24.69 15.49 16.09
N ASP A 116 -23.87 16.02 16.97
CA ASP A 116 -24.22 16.45 18.32
C ASP A 116 -24.41 17.98 18.35
N GLU A 117 -25.67 18.42 18.47
CA GLU A 117 -26.03 19.84 18.54
C GLU A 117 -25.56 20.51 19.85
N GLU A 118 -25.31 19.76 20.93
CA GLU A 118 -24.82 20.33 22.20
C GLU A 118 -23.31 20.61 22.16
N ASN A 119 -22.56 19.87 21.33
CA ASN A 119 -21.09 19.93 21.25
C ASN A 119 -20.53 20.46 19.90
N ASP A 120 -21.37 20.79 18.92
CA ASP A 120 -20.97 21.27 17.57
C ASP A 120 -19.96 20.33 16.90
N ALA A 121 -20.25 19.02 16.97
CA ALA A 121 -19.32 17.96 16.58
C ALA A 121 -20.05 16.76 15.95
N TYR A 122 -19.35 16.03 15.08
CA TYR A 122 -19.78 14.71 14.61
C TYR A 122 -19.09 13.63 15.44
N TYR A 123 -19.82 12.56 15.75
CA TYR A 123 -19.28 11.34 16.33
C TYR A 123 -19.76 10.11 15.54
N THR A 124 -18.84 9.16 15.33
CA THR A 124 -19.11 7.94 14.58
C THR A 124 -19.68 6.86 15.49
N ILE A 125 -20.82 6.29 15.10
CA ILE A 125 -21.42 5.11 15.72
C ILE A 125 -21.06 3.88 14.89
N GLU A 126 -20.45 2.89 15.54
CA GLU A 126 -20.13 1.58 14.96
C GLU A 126 -21.09 0.51 15.48
N THR A 127 -21.82 -0.16 14.59
CA THR A 127 -22.74 -1.26 14.92
C THR A 127 -22.37 -2.53 14.13
N PRO A 128 -22.10 -3.68 14.77
CA PRO A 128 -21.79 -4.93 14.07
C PRO A 128 -22.88 -5.33 13.05
N ALA A 129 -22.48 -5.58 11.81
CA ALA A 129 -23.36 -5.88 10.67
C ALA A 129 -23.30 -7.34 10.18
N GLY A 130 -22.36 -8.14 10.69
CA GLY A 130 -22.18 -9.55 10.34
C GLY A 130 -20.82 -9.85 9.71
N ASP A 131 -20.71 -10.99 9.04
CA ASP A 131 -19.48 -11.47 8.39
C ASP A 131 -19.70 -11.62 6.88
N GLU A 132 -18.71 -11.25 6.06
CA GLU A 132 -18.76 -11.42 4.61
C GLU A 132 -17.48 -12.04 4.03
N SER A 133 -17.63 -13.01 3.12
CA SER A 133 -16.53 -13.72 2.48
C SER A 133 -16.04 -12.99 1.22
N VAL A 134 -14.74 -12.72 1.15
CA VAL A 134 -14.05 -12.19 -0.03
C VAL A 134 -13.16 -13.29 -0.60
N ASP A 135 -13.47 -13.75 -1.80
CA ASP A 135 -12.67 -14.71 -2.58
C ASP A 135 -12.35 -14.09 -3.94
N LEU A 136 -11.21 -13.42 -4.06
CA LEU A 136 -10.86 -12.61 -5.24
C LEU A 136 -9.53 -13.01 -5.86
N THR A 137 -9.50 -13.03 -7.18
CA THR A 137 -8.30 -13.19 -8.01
C THR A 137 -8.15 -11.98 -8.93
N TRP A 138 -7.14 -11.16 -8.67
CA TRP A 138 -6.65 -10.15 -9.62
C TRP A 138 -5.69 -10.81 -10.61
N ALA A 139 -5.87 -10.55 -11.90
CA ALA A 139 -4.98 -10.98 -12.97
C ALA A 139 -4.52 -9.77 -13.80
N PHE A 140 -3.24 -9.73 -14.13
CA PHE A 140 -2.61 -8.60 -14.82
C PHE A 140 -1.45 -9.09 -15.70
N ASN A 141 -1.11 -8.35 -16.76
CA ASN A 141 0.08 -8.68 -17.55
C ASN A 141 1.34 -8.13 -16.84
N PRO A 142 2.27 -8.98 -16.36
CA PRO A 142 3.41 -8.52 -15.55
C PRO A 142 4.46 -7.70 -16.35
N ARG A 143 4.26 -7.53 -17.67
CA ARG A 143 5.05 -6.67 -18.56
C ARG A 143 4.33 -5.37 -18.94
N ASN A 144 3.06 -5.20 -18.58
CA ASN A 144 2.22 -4.05 -18.94
C ASN A 144 1.96 -3.18 -17.71
N TYR A 145 2.87 -2.25 -17.42
CA TYR A 145 2.77 -1.35 -16.27
C TYR A 145 3.31 0.03 -16.56
N SER A 146 2.73 1.05 -15.92
CA SER A 146 3.35 2.35 -15.71
C SER A 146 4.35 2.26 -14.54
N THR A 147 5.27 3.23 -14.41
CA THR A 147 6.14 3.31 -13.21
C THR A 147 6.09 4.70 -12.58
N HIS A 148 5.57 4.77 -11.37
CA HIS A 148 5.56 5.97 -10.55
C HIS A 148 6.78 5.98 -9.63
N LYS A 149 7.42 7.14 -9.48
CA LYS A 149 8.64 7.31 -8.68
C LYS A 149 8.47 8.49 -7.75
N TYR A 150 8.31 8.21 -6.47
CA TYR A 150 8.27 9.22 -5.42
C TYR A 150 9.62 9.30 -4.71
N VAL A 151 9.98 10.50 -4.28
CA VAL A 151 11.16 10.77 -3.44
C VAL A 151 10.78 11.86 -2.44
N ASP A 152 10.79 11.53 -1.16
CA ASP A 152 10.71 12.47 -0.04
C ASP A 152 12.13 12.78 0.44
N ARG A 153 12.43 14.02 0.85
CA ARG A 153 13.82 14.53 0.74
C ARG A 153 14.27 15.55 1.77
N ASN A 154 14.92 15.02 2.78
CA ASN A 154 15.48 15.67 3.96
C ASN A 154 16.24 14.53 4.71
N ILE A 155 17.43 14.51 5.34
CA ILE A 155 18.64 15.34 5.56
C ILE A 155 18.69 16.16 6.86
N GLU A 156 19.02 15.54 8.00
CA GLU A 156 19.31 16.23 9.28
C GLU A 156 20.38 17.33 9.12
N ILE A 157 20.17 18.47 9.80
CA ILE A 157 20.98 19.68 9.62
C ILE A 157 21.42 20.38 10.92
N ASP A 158 20.68 20.28 12.03
CA ASP A 158 20.98 21.01 13.27
C ASP A 158 20.31 20.36 14.51
N PHE A 159 20.53 20.92 15.69
CA PHE A 159 19.98 20.47 16.97
C PHE A 159 18.44 20.38 16.93
N ASN A 160 17.92 19.15 17.08
CA ASN A 160 16.51 18.77 16.87
C ASN A 160 15.93 19.02 15.46
N GLN A 161 16.75 19.28 14.45
CA GLN A 161 16.31 19.38 13.04
C GLN A 161 16.68 18.12 12.26
N TYR A 162 15.92 17.06 12.55
CA TYR A 162 15.91 15.80 11.81
C TYR A 162 14.90 15.81 10.68
N LEU A 163 15.22 15.04 9.66
CA LEU A 163 14.78 15.31 8.30
C LEU A 163 14.91 13.97 7.52
N GLN A 164 13.88 13.58 6.75
CA GLN A 164 13.46 12.20 6.40
C GLN A 164 13.61 11.79 4.90
N LEU A 165 14.48 10.81 4.53
CA LEU A 165 14.69 10.42 3.12
C LEU A 165 13.79 9.23 2.70
N SER A 166 12.63 9.48 2.10
CA SER A 166 11.85 8.42 1.43
C SER A 166 12.18 8.30 -0.07
N LYS A 167 12.08 7.10 -0.62
CA LYS A 167 11.99 6.89 -2.07
C LYS A 167 11.25 5.60 -2.38
N ALA A 168 10.25 5.72 -3.24
CA ALA A 168 9.51 4.58 -3.79
C ALA A 168 9.77 4.43 -5.29
N THR A 169 9.59 3.22 -5.79
CA THR A 169 9.36 2.98 -7.22
C THR A 169 8.27 1.94 -7.32
N ILE A 170 7.09 2.42 -7.70
CA ILE A 170 5.84 1.69 -7.75
C ILE A 170 5.57 1.34 -9.21
N LYS A 171 5.19 0.09 -9.48
CA LYS A 171 4.56 -0.31 -10.73
C LYS A 171 3.06 -0.33 -10.55
N ASP A 172 2.35 0.22 -11.52
CA ASP A 172 0.90 0.25 -11.61
C ASP A 172 0.52 -0.49 -12.89
N TYR A 173 -0.12 -1.65 -12.75
CA TYR A 173 -0.38 -2.56 -13.88
C TYR A 173 -1.65 -2.16 -14.64
N SER A 174 -1.54 -2.03 -15.95
CA SER A 174 -2.66 -1.61 -16.80
C SER A 174 -3.46 -2.81 -17.30
N ASN A 175 -4.78 -2.65 -17.38
CA ASN A 175 -5.76 -3.67 -17.76
C ASN A 175 -5.76 -4.86 -16.77
N VAL A 176 -5.81 -4.57 -15.47
CA VAL A 176 -6.11 -5.59 -14.45
C VAL A 176 -7.53 -6.09 -14.63
N THR A 177 -7.72 -7.41 -14.58
CA THR A 177 -9.03 -8.04 -14.47
C THR A 177 -9.19 -8.69 -13.10
N VAL A 178 -10.42 -8.80 -12.62
CA VAL A 178 -10.75 -9.48 -11.37
C VAL A 178 -11.77 -10.57 -11.64
N SER A 179 -11.70 -11.64 -10.86
CA SER A 179 -12.60 -12.79 -10.92
C SER A 179 -12.77 -13.36 -9.51
N GLY A 180 -14.00 -13.71 -9.12
CA GLY A 180 -14.30 -14.21 -7.78
C GLY A 180 -15.65 -13.78 -7.24
N LYS A 181 -15.77 -13.73 -5.92
CA LYS A 181 -17.00 -13.33 -5.21
C LYS A 181 -16.73 -12.42 -4.01
N ILE A 182 -17.71 -11.57 -3.72
CA ILE A 182 -17.83 -10.80 -2.48
C ILE A 182 -19.22 -11.14 -1.90
N GLY A 183 -19.20 -11.84 -0.76
CA GLY A 183 -20.38 -12.50 -0.22
C GLY A 183 -20.98 -13.48 -1.24
N ASN A 184 -22.22 -13.23 -1.61
CA ASN A 184 -22.92 -14.03 -2.63
C ASN A 184 -22.65 -13.53 -4.07
N ALA A 185 -22.31 -12.25 -4.24
CA ALA A 185 -22.23 -11.59 -5.53
C ALA A 185 -20.99 -12.04 -6.33
N GLY A 186 -21.19 -12.37 -7.60
CA GLY A 186 -20.11 -12.55 -8.58
C GLY A 186 -19.46 -11.22 -8.98
N THR A 187 -18.16 -11.22 -9.22
CA THR A 187 -17.44 -10.06 -9.81
C THR A 187 -17.97 -9.66 -11.19
N GLU A 188 -18.54 -10.62 -11.90
CA GLU A 188 -19.22 -10.54 -13.18
C GLU A 188 -20.68 -10.05 -13.08
N GLU A 189 -21.20 -9.88 -11.85
CA GLU A 189 -22.53 -9.33 -11.53
C GLU A 189 -22.45 -7.86 -11.07
N LEU A 190 -21.27 -7.23 -11.18
CA LEU A 190 -20.99 -5.86 -10.74
C LEU A 190 -20.77 -4.93 -11.94
N ASP A 191 -21.67 -3.96 -12.10
CA ASP A 191 -21.56 -2.90 -13.10
C ASP A 191 -20.50 -1.87 -12.71
N HIS A 192 -20.03 -1.10 -13.70
CA HIS A 192 -19.02 -0.03 -13.55
C HIS A 192 -17.73 -0.45 -12.83
N SER A 193 -17.40 -1.75 -12.87
CA SER A 193 -16.30 -2.32 -12.12
C SER A 193 -14.92 -1.83 -12.57
N GLY A 194 -14.03 -1.58 -11.61
CA GLY A 194 -12.64 -1.21 -11.83
C GLY A 194 -11.68 -2.02 -10.96
N ALA A 195 -10.43 -2.08 -11.39
CA ALA A 195 -9.39 -2.84 -10.68
C ALA A 195 -8.00 -2.27 -10.94
N SER A 196 -7.12 -2.38 -9.94
CA SER A 196 -5.71 -2.02 -10.05
C SER A 196 -4.84 -2.92 -9.17
N VAL A 197 -3.57 -3.04 -9.54
CA VAL A 197 -2.54 -3.72 -8.73
C VAL A 197 -1.31 -2.84 -8.72
N PHE A 198 -0.80 -2.58 -7.53
CA PHE A 198 0.40 -1.82 -7.26
C PHE A 198 1.48 -2.73 -6.70
N THR A 199 2.69 -2.67 -7.26
CA THR A 199 3.85 -3.40 -6.72
C THR A 199 5.05 -2.47 -6.69
N GLY A 200 5.51 -2.10 -5.50
CA GLY A 200 6.64 -1.21 -5.33
C GLY A 200 7.61 -1.65 -4.24
N THR A 201 8.81 -1.10 -4.34
CA THR A 201 9.77 -1.08 -3.21
C THR A 201 9.86 0.35 -2.71
N SER A 202 9.54 0.57 -1.44
CA SER A 202 9.83 1.83 -0.75
C SER A 202 11.01 1.65 0.20
N PHE A 203 11.81 2.70 0.34
CA PHE A 203 12.70 2.84 1.49
C PHE A 203 12.47 4.20 2.12
N THR A 204 12.39 4.25 3.44
CA THR A 204 12.26 5.50 4.18
C THR A 204 13.29 5.52 5.29
N ILE A 205 14.17 6.51 5.22
CA ILE A 205 15.17 6.81 6.24
C ILE A 205 14.59 7.89 7.13
N ILE A 206 13.87 7.47 8.17
CA ILE A 206 13.52 8.35 9.30
C ILE A 206 14.74 8.38 10.22
N LYS A 207 15.05 9.55 10.75
CA LYS A 207 16.02 9.76 11.83
C LYS A 207 15.40 10.71 12.85
#